data_AF-A0A7V5JHS3-F1
#
_entry.id   AF-A0A7V5JHS3-F1
#
_cell.length_a   1.000
_cell.length_b   1.000
_cell.length_c   1.000
_cell.angle_alpha   90.00
_cell.angle_beta   90.00
_cell.angle_gamma   90.00
#
_symmetry.space_group_name_H-M   'P 1'
#
loop_
_entity.id
_entity.type
_entity.pdbx_description
1 polymer ?
#
loop_
_entity_poly.entity_id
_entity_poly.type
_entity_poly.pdbx_seq_one_letter_code
_entity_poly.pdbx_strand_id
1 'polypeptide(L)'
;MITQQEFESILADASKRIAGDIRWQEDENHSPALEFRVEVESDPGWPLVLVGRWNPRAGTLSYVLIHRSVGRIYGLDLGADHHNPTCQRVGEKHKHRWTEEFRDKKAYVPSDITASWDGPVEAWDQFCREANIEHRGRMHPPGVQEELPL
;
A
#
# COMPACT_ATOMS: atom_id res chain seq x y z
N MET A 1 -9.75 13.37 13.37
CA MET A 1 -9.76 13.38 11.89
C MET A 1 -8.56 14.23 11.50
N ILE A 2 -7.73 13.79 10.56
CA ILE A 2 -6.64 14.64 10.05
C ILE A 2 -7.25 15.66 9.07
N THR A 3 -6.60 16.79 8.88
CA THR A 3 -6.97 17.79 7.86
C THR A 3 -6.30 17.48 6.53
N GLN A 4 -6.74 18.13 5.45
CA GLN A 4 -6.04 18.05 4.16
C GLN A 4 -4.59 18.53 4.30
N GLN A 5 -4.36 19.61 5.05
CA GLN A 5 -3.02 20.15 5.26
C GLN A 5 -2.11 19.16 6.00
N GLU A 6 -2.61 18.49 7.03
CA GLU A 6 -1.87 17.44 7.74
C GLU A 6 -1.56 16.25 6.82
N PHE A 7 -2.52 15.81 6.03
CA PHE A 7 -2.30 14.73 5.05
C PHE A 7 -1.24 15.09 4.00
N GLU A 8 -1.31 16.30 3.43
CA GLU A 8 -0.30 16.78 2.49
C GLU A 8 1.09 16.88 3.16
N SER A 9 1.14 17.30 4.43
CA SER A 9 2.38 17.35 5.21
C SER A 9 2.97 15.96 5.43
N ILE A 10 2.12 14.96 5.74
CA ILE A 10 2.54 13.56 5.88
C ILE A 10 3.14 13.03 4.57
N LEU A 11 2.50 13.28 3.42
CA LEU A 11 3.02 12.80 2.15
C LEU A 11 4.31 13.52 1.73
N ALA A 12 4.40 14.83 1.96
CA ALA A 12 5.58 15.62 1.61
C ALA A 12 6.81 15.33 2.50
N ASP A 13 6.61 14.75 3.69
CA ASP A 13 7.70 14.46 4.64
C ASP A 13 8.74 13.47 4.08
N ALA A 14 9.94 13.94 3.79
CA ALA A 14 11.04 13.12 3.27
C ALA A 14 11.81 12.34 4.33
N SER A 15 11.49 12.52 5.62
CA SER A 15 12.11 11.76 6.71
C SER A 15 11.47 10.40 6.95
N LYS A 16 10.34 10.12 6.27
CA LYS A 16 9.61 8.86 6.40
C LYS A 16 10.49 7.69 5.98
N ARG A 17 10.61 6.71 6.86
CA ARG A 17 11.48 5.55 6.64
C ARG A 17 10.93 4.28 7.28
N ILE A 18 11.25 3.15 6.67
CA ILE A 18 11.01 1.81 7.21
C ILE A 18 12.37 1.17 7.48
N ALA A 19 12.56 0.66 8.69
CA ALA A 19 13.80 -0.02 9.07
C ALA A 19 13.67 -1.55 8.88
N GLY A 20 14.72 -2.17 8.34
CA GLY A 20 14.85 -3.61 8.28
C GLY A 20 14.13 -4.27 7.11
N ASP A 21 14.26 -5.60 7.04
CA ASP A 21 13.72 -6.41 5.95
C ASP A 21 12.22 -6.63 6.11
N ILE A 22 11.52 -6.69 4.97
CA ILE A 22 10.08 -7.00 4.91
C ILE A 22 9.92 -8.42 4.38
N ARG A 23 9.12 -9.20 5.11
CA ARG A 23 8.75 -10.57 4.72
C ARG A 23 7.23 -10.71 4.75
N TRP A 24 6.72 -11.32 3.69
CA TRP A 24 5.33 -11.72 3.58
C TRP A 24 5.05 -12.91 4.48
N GLN A 25 3.89 -12.90 5.12
CA GLN A 25 3.42 -13.91 6.06
C GLN A 25 2.00 -14.32 5.69
N GLU A 26 1.59 -15.54 6.03
CA GLU A 26 0.20 -15.94 5.90
C GLU A 26 -0.69 -15.05 6.78
N ASP A 27 -1.89 -14.74 6.31
CA ASP A 27 -2.87 -14.09 7.18
C ASP A 27 -3.40 -15.03 8.25
N GLU A 28 -3.86 -14.47 9.37
CA GLU A 28 -4.35 -15.24 10.53
C GLU A 28 -5.57 -16.13 10.21
N ASN A 29 -6.25 -15.87 9.10
CA ASN A 29 -7.45 -16.58 8.69
C ASN A 29 -7.16 -17.71 7.69
N HIS A 30 -5.88 -18.00 7.42
CA HIS A 30 -5.45 -18.96 6.40
C HIS A 30 -6.07 -18.69 5.03
N SER A 31 -6.31 -17.42 4.70
CA SER A 31 -6.70 -17.07 3.35
C SER A 31 -5.52 -17.25 2.39
N PRO A 32 -5.76 -17.36 1.08
CA PRO A 32 -4.67 -17.47 0.11
C PRO A 32 -3.85 -16.19 -0.04
N ALA A 33 -4.13 -15.15 0.75
CA ALA A 33 -3.38 -13.91 0.75
C ALA A 33 -2.19 -13.99 1.71
N LEU A 34 -1.09 -13.35 1.30
CA LEU A 34 0.03 -13.06 2.16
C LEU A 34 0.01 -11.57 2.52
N GLU A 35 0.46 -11.24 3.71
CA GLU A 35 0.52 -9.88 4.21
C GLU A 35 1.80 -9.56 4.97
N PHE A 36 2.07 -8.27 5.13
CA PHE A 36 3.02 -7.78 6.12
C PHE A 36 2.49 -6.50 6.74
N ARG A 37 3.01 -6.18 7.92
CA ARG A 37 2.75 -4.94 8.64
C ARG A 37 4.05 -4.39 9.20
N VAL A 38 4.37 -3.14 8.88
CA VAL A 38 5.60 -2.48 9.35
C VAL A 38 5.33 -1.06 9.81
N GLU A 39 6.08 -0.61 10.81
CA GLU A 39 6.06 0.78 11.26
C GLU A 39 6.75 1.69 10.24
N VAL A 40 6.21 2.90 10.07
CA VAL A 40 6.88 3.96 9.31
C VAL A 40 7.33 5.02 10.31
N GLU A 41 8.64 5.13 10.51
CA GLU A 41 9.24 6.18 11.32
C GLU A 41 9.30 7.48 10.53
N SER A 42 9.24 8.61 11.24
CA SER A 42 9.44 9.95 10.67
C SER A 42 9.93 10.89 11.77
N ASP A 43 10.61 11.97 11.39
CA ASP A 43 11.16 12.93 12.36
C ASP A 43 10.06 13.71 13.11
N PRO A 44 8.95 14.13 12.47
CA PRO A 44 7.80 14.68 13.18
C PRO A 44 7.08 13.65 14.08
N GLY A 45 7.39 12.35 13.96
CA GLY A 45 6.78 11.29 14.75
C GLY A 45 5.35 10.96 14.34
N TRP A 46 5.03 11.03 13.03
CA TRP A 46 3.71 10.64 12.54
C TRP A 46 3.40 9.18 12.92
N PRO A 47 2.22 8.89 13.49
CA PRO A 47 1.87 7.54 13.93
C PRO A 47 1.41 6.67 12.75
N LEU A 48 2.35 6.27 11.91
CA LEU A 48 2.12 5.61 10.63
C LEU A 48 2.49 4.14 10.65
N VAL A 49 1.66 3.34 9.98
CA VAL A 49 1.91 1.92 9.70
C VAL A 49 1.69 1.69 8.23
N LEU A 50 2.51 0.84 7.63
CA LEU A 50 2.28 0.35 6.28
C LEU A 50 1.89 -1.13 6.31
N VAL A 51 0.85 -1.45 5.56
CA VAL A 51 0.40 -2.82 5.32
C VAL A 51 0.52 -3.14 3.84
N GLY A 52 1.12 -4.28 3.51
CA GLY A 52 1.07 -4.86 2.19
C GLY A 52 0.22 -6.13 2.20
N ARG A 53 -0.58 -6.34 1.16
CA ARG A 53 -1.38 -7.55 0.98
C ARG A 53 -1.30 -8.03 -0.46
N TRP A 54 -0.97 -9.29 -0.65
CA TRP A 54 -0.85 -9.91 -1.97
C TRP A 54 -1.67 -11.19 -2.01
N ASN A 55 -2.56 -11.32 -2.99
CA ASN A 55 -3.40 -12.49 -3.17
C ASN A 55 -3.23 -13.02 -4.60
N PRO A 56 -2.39 -14.06 -4.81
CA PRO A 56 -2.13 -14.61 -6.13
C PRO A 56 -3.36 -15.28 -6.75
N ARG A 57 -4.28 -15.82 -5.93
CA ARG A 57 -5.50 -16.48 -6.43
C ARG A 57 -6.51 -15.48 -6.98
N ALA A 58 -6.61 -14.31 -6.34
CA ALA A 58 -7.46 -13.23 -6.79
C ALA A 58 -6.78 -12.32 -7.84
N GLY A 59 -5.47 -12.47 -8.04
CA GLY A 59 -4.69 -11.59 -8.90
C GLY A 59 -4.62 -10.16 -8.38
N THR A 60 -4.51 -9.97 -7.05
CA THR A 60 -4.53 -8.63 -6.44
C THR A 60 -3.31 -8.35 -5.57
N LEU A 61 -2.91 -7.08 -5.56
CA LEU A 61 -1.84 -6.55 -4.71
C LEU A 61 -2.26 -5.18 -4.18
N SER A 62 -2.02 -4.94 -2.89
CA SER A 62 -2.21 -3.63 -2.29
C SER A 62 -1.10 -3.23 -1.33
N TYR A 63 -0.79 -1.93 -1.33
CA TYR A 63 0.04 -1.27 -0.32
C TYR A 63 -0.72 -0.11 0.27
N VAL A 64 -0.79 -0.06 1.59
CA VAL A 64 -1.65 0.88 2.31
C VAL A 64 -0.87 1.56 3.42
N LEU A 65 -0.81 2.89 3.36
CA LEU A 65 -0.35 3.73 4.45
C LEU A 65 -1.53 4.06 5.37
N ILE A 66 -1.37 3.71 6.64
CA ILE A 66 -2.38 3.83 7.68
C ILE A 66 -1.87 4.82 8.72
N HIS A 67 -2.66 5.85 9.00
CA HIS A 67 -2.49 6.70 10.17
C HIS A 67 -3.29 6.11 11.34
N ARG A 68 -2.63 5.78 12.45
CA ARG A 68 -3.23 4.98 13.54
C ARG A 68 -4.53 5.54 14.11
N SER A 69 -4.73 6.85 14.10
CA SER A 69 -5.94 7.48 14.62
C SER A 69 -7.11 7.60 13.62
N VAL A 70 -6.87 7.43 12.30
CA VAL A 70 -7.90 7.66 11.28
C VAL A 70 -8.04 6.55 10.24
N GLY A 71 -7.13 5.57 10.23
CA GLY A 71 -7.14 4.46 9.29
C GLY A 71 -6.34 4.76 8.02
N ARG A 72 -6.77 4.18 6.90
CA ARG A 72 -6.12 4.31 5.59
C ARG A 72 -6.14 5.77 5.13
N ILE A 73 -4.97 6.28 4.77
CA ILE A 73 -4.78 7.66 4.27
C ILE A 73 -4.18 7.70 2.87
N TYR A 74 -3.52 6.64 2.45
CA TYR A 74 -2.97 6.52 1.11
C TYR A 74 -2.85 5.05 0.75
N GLY A 75 -3.03 4.70 -0.51
CA GLY A 75 -2.76 3.33 -0.93
C GLY A 75 -2.72 3.13 -2.43
N LEU A 76 -2.06 2.05 -2.83
CA LEU A 76 -2.00 1.54 -4.18
C LEU A 76 -2.73 0.20 -4.20
N ASP A 77 -3.65 0.04 -5.15
CA ASP A 77 -4.37 -1.20 -5.40
C ASP A 77 -4.19 -1.60 -6.88
N LEU A 78 -3.85 -2.88 -7.10
CA LEU A 78 -3.58 -3.48 -8.41
C LEU A 78 -4.41 -4.75 -8.59
N GLY A 79 -4.97 -4.92 -9.79
CA GLY A 79 -5.67 -6.13 -10.23
C GLY A 79 -7.16 -6.21 -9.85
N ALA A 80 -7.71 -5.17 -9.22
CA ALA A 80 -9.12 -5.08 -8.89
C ALA A 80 -9.71 -3.75 -9.37
N ASP A 81 -10.83 -3.79 -10.07
CA ASP A 81 -11.51 -2.59 -10.58
C ASP A 81 -12.05 -1.70 -9.46
N HIS A 82 -11.95 -0.38 -9.65
CA HIS A 82 -12.52 0.61 -8.72
C HIS A 82 -13.41 1.64 -9.40
N HIS A 83 -14.39 2.12 -8.63
CA HIS A 83 -15.23 3.25 -8.99
C HIS A 83 -15.17 4.32 -7.89
N ASN A 84 -14.98 5.57 -8.30
CA ASN A 84 -15.07 6.71 -7.39
C ASN A 84 -16.51 6.87 -6.86
N PRO A 85 -16.72 7.60 -5.74
CA PRO A 85 -18.06 7.92 -5.22
C PRO A 85 -18.99 8.61 -6.23
N THR A 86 -18.41 9.24 -7.25
CA THR A 86 -19.10 9.84 -8.41
C THR A 86 -19.47 8.82 -9.50
N CYS A 87 -19.32 7.52 -9.23
CA CYS A 87 -19.49 6.40 -10.16
C CYS A 87 -18.54 6.41 -11.37
N GLN A 88 -17.50 7.25 -11.38
CA GLN A 88 -16.47 7.21 -12.41
C GLN A 88 -15.60 5.96 -12.23
N ARG A 89 -15.50 5.13 -13.28
CA ARG A 89 -14.58 3.98 -13.31
C ARG A 89 -13.14 4.47 -13.41
N VAL A 90 -12.28 3.94 -12.54
CA VAL A 90 -10.85 4.25 -12.50
C VAL A 90 -10.04 3.15 -13.17
N GLY A 91 -10.42 1.89 -12.97
CA GLY A 91 -9.74 0.72 -13.53
C GLY A 91 -9.01 -0.11 -12.46
N GLU A 92 -8.37 -1.19 -12.91
CA GLU A 92 -7.73 -2.19 -12.03
C GLU A 92 -6.44 -1.71 -11.35
N LYS A 93 -5.81 -0.67 -11.90
CA LYS A 93 -4.63 -0.02 -11.33
C LYS A 93 -5.01 1.38 -10.87
N HIS A 94 -5.03 1.59 -9.57
CA HIS A 94 -5.45 2.86 -9.01
C HIS A 94 -4.79 3.15 -7.67
N LYS A 95 -4.61 4.45 -7.39
CA LYS A 95 -4.12 4.94 -6.10
C LYS A 95 -5.24 5.69 -5.40
N HIS A 96 -5.38 5.47 -4.11
CA HIS A 96 -6.30 6.19 -3.26
C HIS A 96 -5.58 7.33 -2.55
N ARG A 97 -6.25 8.47 -2.47
CA ARG A 97 -5.76 9.65 -1.76
C ARG A 97 -6.80 10.08 -0.75
N TRP A 98 -6.38 10.27 0.49
CA TRP A 98 -7.27 10.80 1.51
C TRP A 98 -7.68 12.24 1.20
N THR A 99 -8.98 12.51 1.34
CA THR A 99 -9.53 13.87 1.37
C THR A 99 -10.47 14.05 2.56
N GLU A 100 -10.69 15.29 2.99
CA GLU A 100 -11.66 15.58 4.07
C GLU A 100 -13.07 15.11 3.71
N GLU A 101 -13.47 15.30 2.45
CA GLU A 101 -14.83 15.00 1.95
C GLU A 101 -15.08 13.48 1.80
N PHE A 102 -14.11 12.75 1.24
CA PHE A 102 -14.30 11.35 0.82
C PHE A 102 -13.43 10.36 1.57
N ARG A 103 -12.54 10.83 2.45
CA ARG A 103 -11.48 10.03 3.08
C ARG A 103 -10.71 9.31 1.98
N ASP A 104 -10.46 8.02 2.14
CA ASP A 104 -9.75 7.19 1.17
C ASP A 104 -10.59 6.79 -0.06
N LYS A 105 -11.86 7.18 -0.19
CA LYS A 105 -12.71 6.65 -1.28
C LYS A 105 -12.37 7.18 -2.67
N LYS A 106 -11.62 8.28 -2.78
CA LYS A 106 -11.26 8.89 -4.06
C LYS A 106 -9.95 8.29 -4.57
N ALA A 107 -10.01 7.74 -5.78
CA ALA A 107 -8.87 7.14 -6.46
C ALA A 107 -8.61 7.76 -7.84
N TYR A 108 -7.38 7.57 -8.32
CA TYR A 108 -6.90 8.02 -9.62
C TYR A 108 -6.00 6.97 -10.25
N VAL A 109 -5.86 7.01 -11.58
CA VAL A 109 -4.94 6.13 -12.30
C VAL A 109 -3.51 6.67 -12.15
N PRO A 110 -2.57 5.93 -11.55
CA PRO A 110 -1.17 6.32 -11.53
C PRO A 110 -0.53 6.18 -12.92
N SER A 111 0.18 7.21 -13.37
CA SER A 111 1.05 7.14 -14.55
C SER A 111 2.44 6.59 -14.24
N ASP A 112 2.85 6.70 -12.99
CA ASP A 112 4.16 6.37 -12.42
C ASP A 112 4.30 4.90 -11.98
N ILE A 113 3.18 4.22 -11.74
CA ILE A 113 3.17 2.80 -11.40
C ILE A 113 3.11 1.97 -12.68
N THR A 114 4.20 1.26 -12.98
CA THR A 114 4.32 0.37 -14.15
C THR A 114 4.19 -1.11 -13.79
N ALA A 115 4.44 -1.46 -12.53
CA ALA A 115 4.38 -2.83 -12.06
C ALA A 115 2.93 -3.38 -12.10
N SER A 116 2.82 -4.68 -12.36
CA SER A 116 1.59 -5.46 -12.24
C SER A 116 1.46 -6.10 -10.85
N TRP A 117 0.29 -6.68 -10.55
CA TRP A 117 0.00 -7.27 -9.23
C TRP A 117 0.90 -8.46 -8.88
N ASP A 118 1.47 -9.14 -9.87
CA ASP A 118 2.40 -10.27 -9.76
C ASP A 118 3.86 -9.83 -9.57
N GLY A 119 4.15 -8.53 -9.60
CA GLY A 119 5.45 -7.93 -9.33
C GLY A 119 5.51 -7.17 -8.00
N PRO A 120 5.26 -7.81 -6.84
CA PRO A 120 5.13 -7.10 -5.56
C PRO A 120 6.36 -6.29 -5.20
N VAL A 121 7.57 -6.81 -5.40
CA VAL A 121 8.81 -6.10 -5.04
C VAL A 121 9.03 -4.86 -5.92
N GLU A 122 8.68 -4.91 -7.21
CA GLU A 122 8.78 -3.75 -8.10
C GLU A 122 7.72 -2.70 -7.75
N ALA A 123 6.47 -3.13 -7.55
CA ALA A 123 5.38 -2.26 -7.13
C ALA A 123 5.67 -1.57 -5.79
N TRP A 124 6.38 -2.26 -4.88
CA TRP A 124 6.80 -1.72 -3.58
C TRP A 124 7.77 -0.55 -3.71
N ASP A 125 8.79 -0.69 -4.54
CA ASP A 125 9.78 0.37 -4.78
C ASP A 125 9.10 1.61 -5.41
N GLN A 126 8.20 1.39 -6.36
CA GLN A 126 7.42 2.47 -6.97
C GLN A 126 6.49 3.16 -5.96
N PHE A 127 5.82 2.38 -5.11
CA PHE A 127 4.98 2.92 -4.03
C PHE A 127 5.79 3.74 -3.03
N CYS A 128 6.97 3.26 -2.61
CA CYS A 128 7.84 3.97 -1.68
C CYS A 128 8.31 5.31 -2.26
N ARG A 129 8.74 5.33 -3.53
CA ARG A 129 9.16 6.56 -4.21
C ARG A 129 8.05 7.61 -4.26
N GLU A 130 6.84 7.20 -4.63
CA GLU A 130 5.69 8.10 -4.71
C GLU A 130 5.21 8.57 -3.32
N ALA A 131 5.19 7.68 -2.34
CA ALA A 131 4.79 8.00 -0.97
C ALA A 131 5.90 8.76 -0.20
N ASN A 132 7.05 8.99 -0.82
CA ASN A 132 8.24 9.60 -0.23
C ASN A 132 8.68 8.88 1.06
N ILE A 133 8.83 7.54 0.96
CA ILE A 133 9.26 6.66 2.03
C ILE A 133 10.60 6.02 1.64
N GLU A 134 11.60 6.14 2.51
CA GLU A 134 12.87 5.43 2.38
C GLU A 134 12.77 4.04 3.02
N HIS A 135 12.91 2.96 2.23
CA HIS A 135 13.03 1.62 2.80
C HIS A 135 14.50 1.26 3.05
N ARG A 136 14.91 1.22 4.33
CA ARG A 136 16.26 0.84 4.78
C ARG A 136 16.35 -0.65 5.10
N GLY A 137 16.16 -1.46 4.06
CA GLY A 137 16.24 -2.91 4.12
C GLY A 137 15.86 -3.51 2.78
N ARG A 138 15.54 -4.80 2.77
CA ARG A 138 15.09 -5.51 1.57
C ARG A 138 13.66 -6.01 1.74
N MET A 139 12.82 -5.78 0.73
CA MET A 139 11.59 -6.55 0.58
C MET A 139 11.94 -7.91 -0.03
N HIS A 140 11.65 -8.98 0.70
CA HIS A 140 11.71 -10.33 0.16
C HIS A 140 10.47 -10.58 -0.71
N PRO A 141 10.60 -11.33 -1.83
CA PRO A 141 9.44 -11.75 -2.59
C PRO A 141 8.54 -12.64 -1.72
N PRO A 142 7.23 -12.65 -1.94
CA PRO A 142 6.35 -13.60 -1.28
C PRO A 142 6.79 -15.03 -1.64
N GLY A 143 6.90 -15.89 -0.63
CA GLY A 143 7.12 -17.31 -0.87
C GLY A 143 5.85 -17.90 -1.49
N VAL A 144 5.93 -18.35 -2.74
CA VAL A 144 4.84 -19.14 -3.34
C VAL A 144 5.09 -20.57 -2.90
N GLN A 145 4.28 -21.10 -1.98
CA GLN A 145 4.34 -22.52 -1.68
C GLN A 145 3.76 -23.26 -2.89
N GLU A 146 4.62 -23.86 -3.70
CA GLU A 146 4.20 -24.74 -4.80
C GLU A 146 3.44 -25.92 -4.20
N GLU A 147 2.33 -26.32 -4.84
CA GLU A 147 1.62 -27.55 -4.47
C GLU A 147 2.59 -28.73 -4.51
N LEU A 148 2.70 -29.46 -3.40
CA LEU A 148 3.41 -30.74 -3.39
C LEU A 148 2.74 -31.66 -4.44
N PRO A 149 3.50 -32.21 -5.40
CA PRO A 149 2.93 -33.18 -6.33
C PRO A 149 2.41 -34.39 -5.53
N LEU A 150 1.16 -34.78 -5.80
CA LEU A 150 0.53 -36.00 -5.29
C LEU A 150 1.25 -37.26 -5.78
#